data_AF-A0A7V1WWF4-F1
#
_entry.id   AF-A0A7V1WWF4-F1
#
_cell.length_a   1.000
_cell.length_b   1.000
_cell.length_c   1.000
_cell.angle_alpha   90.00
_cell.angle_beta   90.00
_cell.angle_gamma   90.00
#
_symmetry.space_group_name_H-M   'P 1'
#
loop_
_entity.id
_entity.type
_entity.pdbx_description
1 polymer ?
#
loop_
_entity_poly.entity_id
_entity_poly.type
_entity_poly.pdbx_seq_one_letter_code
_entity_poly.pdbx_strand_id
1 'polypeptide(L)'
;MPEISVDERRGNFAEVETGFPEAVAVAEAKRCLSCRRCLGCALCWAECGPEAIDFSLPDEELDLQFDEVVITKGQDNAFYPISAELGFGTYADVITDLQFERMLSPTGPTDGLVVSPLNGDIPRRLAIIQADSKKDDDGRSSSLVLGVNEAIIALDRVDGLETVLVAPLSQRFKEEFLSEAEQISGLKIVDGTPDSVERTDDEAPLILRYSAKGQQQEEAFDLVVVLTTPKLLPELVSLGKRLDVTIS
;
A
#
# COMPACT_ATOMS: atom_id res chain seq x y z
N MET A 1 -18.00 -6.37 -24.04
CA MET A 1 -17.99 -5.12 -23.28
C MET A 1 -19.16 -4.27 -23.79
N PRO A 2 -19.86 -3.48 -22.97
CA PRO A 2 -20.87 -2.57 -23.48
C PRO A 2 -20.24 -1.59 -24.47
N GLU A 3 -20.91 -1.39 -25.60
CA GLU A 3 -20.46 -0.47 -26.64
C GLU A 3 -21.60 0.49 -26.99
N ILE A 4 -21.23 1.73 -27.31
CA ILE A 4 -22.17 2.70 -27.89
C ILE A 4 -22.58 2.26 -29.30
N SER A 5 -23.75 2.62 -29.79
CA SER A 5 -24.21 2.20 -31.13
C SER A 5 -23.40 2.86 -32.26
N VAL A 6 -23.43 2.27 -33.45
CA VAL A 6 -22.70 2.82 -34.63
C VAL A 6 -23.13 4.26 -34.93
N ASP A 7 -24.40 4.59 -34.76
CA ASP A 7 -24.90 5.96 -34.99
C ASP A 7 -24.37 6.94 -33.94
N GLU A 8 -24.22 6.52 -32.69
CA GLU A 8 -23.63 7.33 -31.60
C GLU A 8 -22.13 7.54 -31.76
N ARG A 9 -21.43 6.67 -32.50
CA ARG A 9 -19.99 6.79 -32.80
C ARG A 9 -19.68 7.82 -33.90
N ARG A 10 -20.69 8.29 -34.66
CA ARG A 10 -20.43 9.12 -35.85
C ARG A 10 -20.12 10.57 -35.48
N GLY A 11 -19.00 11.07 -35.98
CA GLY A 11 -18.66 12.50 -35.93
C GLY A 11 -18.15 12.99 -34.58
N ASN A 12 -17.78 12.08 -33.68
CA ASN A 12 -17.15 12.39 -32.39
C ASN A 12 -15.98 11.43 -32.11
N PHE A 13 -15.31 11.63 -30.99
CA PHE A 13 -14.22 10.79 -30.49
C PHE A 13 -14.60 10.12 -29.15
N ALA A 14 -15.89 9.83 -28.95
CA ALA A 14 -16.34 9.15 -27.75
C ALA A 14 -15.78 7.71 -27.71
N GLU A 15 -15.41 7.26 -26.51
CA GLU A 15 -14.90 5.92 -26.30
C GLU A 15 -15.96 4.89 -26.70
N VAL A 16 -15.55 3.96 -27.57
CA VAL A 16 -16.46 2.99 -28.19
C VAL A 16 -16.82 1.89 -27.21
N GLU A 17 -15.84 1.44 -26.43
CA GLU A 17 -16.00 0.43 -25.39
C GLU A 17 -16.09 1.12 -24.04
N THR A 18 -17.30 1.28 -23.50
CA THR A 18 -17.52 2.14 -22.32
C THR A 18 -17.15 1.48 -20.99
N GLY A 19 -16.51 0.31 -21.03
CA GLY A 19 -16.32 -0.54 -19.86
C GLY A 19 -17.62 -1.09 -19.28
N PHE A 20 -17.51 -1.89 -18.22
CA PHE A 20 -18.66 -2.42 -17.50
C PHE A 20 -19.27 -1.38 -16.55
N PRO A 21 -20.61 -1.32 -16.42
CA PRO A 21 -21.24 -0.66 -15.28
C PRO A 21 -20.72 -1.28 -13.98
N GLU A 22 -20.56 -0.47 -12.95
CA GLU A 22 -19.97 -0.87 -11.67
C GLU A 22 -20.56 -2.18 -11.13
N ALA A 23 -21.89 -2.33 -11.15
CA ALA A 23 -22.55 -3.56 -10.70
C ALA A 23 -22.09 -4.82 -11.46
N VAL A 24 -21.87 -4.70 -12.78
CA VAL A 24 -21.38 -5.79 -13.63
C VAL A 24 -19.88 -6.01 -13.39
N ALA A 25 -19.09 -4.95 -13.27
CA ALA A 25 -17.66 -5.05 -12.94
C ALA A 25 -17.44 -5.75 -11.59
N VAL A 26 -18.23 -5.41 -10.57
CA VAL A 26 -18.18 -6.02 -9.23
C VAL A 26 -18.65 -7.48 -9.27
N ALA A 27 -19.71 -7.80 -10.01
CA ALA A 27 -20.17 -9.19 -10.17
C ALA A 27 -19.09 -10.06 -10.85
N GLU A 28 -18.45 -9.52 -11.88
CA GLU A 28 -17.43 -10.21 -12.65
C GLU A 28 -16.11 -10.38 -11.86
N ALA A 29 -15.73 -9.36 -11.09
CA ALA A 29 -14.63 -9.45 -10.14
C ALA A 29 -14.88 -10.50 -9.03
N LYS A 30 -16.11 -10.56 -8.50
CA LYS A 30 -16.52 -11.58 -7.50
C LYS A 30 -16.48 -13.00 -8.06
N ARG A 31 -16.77 -13.17 -9.36
CA ARG A 31 -16.68 -14.47 -10.06
C ARG A 31 -15.25 -15.00 -10.09
N CYS A 32 -14.26 -14.14 -10.31
CA CYS A 32 -12.86 -14.51 -10.46
C CYS A 32 -12.13 -14.76 -9.12
N LEU A 33 -12.49 -14.01 -8.06
CA LEU A 33 -11.81 -14.09 -6.75
C LEU A 33 -12.26 -15.25 -5.85
N SER A 34 -13.30 -16.00 -6.23
CA SER A 34 -13.82 -17.09 -5.38
C SER A 34 -12.93 -18.35 -5.35
N CYS A 35 -11.86 -18.45 -6.15
CA CYS A 35 -10.99 -19.64 -6.18
C CYS A 35 -9.47 -19.39 -6.07
N ARG A 36 -8.99 -18.14 -6.00
CA ARG A 36 -7.57 -17.74 -5.85
C ARG A 36 -6.53 -18.35 -6.85
N ARG A 37 -6.87 -19.38 -7.65
CA ARG A 37 -6.08 -20.02 -8.72
C ARG A 37 -7.02 -20.75 -9.68
N CYS A 38 -6.71 -20.85 -10.98
CA CYS A 38 -7.53 -21.61 -11.92
C CYS A 38 -7.55 -23.10 -11.54
N LEU A 39 -8.74 -23.67 -11.36
CA LEU A 39 -8.94 -25.09 -11.05
C LEU A 39 -9.52 -25.90 -12.22
N GLY A 40 -9.61 -25.30 -13.42
CA GLY A 40 -10.10 -25.99 -14.62
C GLY A 40 -11.61 -26.27 -14.62
N CYS A 41 -12.42 -25.52 -13.88
CA CYS A 41 -13.86 -25.73 -13.81
C CYS A 41 -14.64 -25.31 -15.08
N ALA A 42 -13.99 -24.61 -16.02
CA ALA A 42 -14.54 -24.12 -17.29
C ALA A 42 -15.80 -23.21 -17.19
N LEU A 43 -16.16 -22.73 -16.00
CA LEU A 43 -17.31 -21.84 -15.81
C LEU A 43 -17.11 -20.48 -16.51
N CYS A 44 -15.88 -19.95 -16.50
CA CYS A 44 -15.55 -18.73 -17.21
C CYS A 44 -15.75 -18.88 -18.73
N TRP A 45 -15.39 -20.04 -19.29
CA TRP A 45 -15.55 -20.37 -20.70
C TRP A 45 -17.03 -20.48 -21.09
N ALA A 46 -17.82 -21.19 -20.28
CA ALA A 46 -19.25 -21.40 -20.54
C ALA A 46 -20.07 -20.09 -20.62
N GLU A 47 -19.65 -19.08 -19.86
CA GLU A 47 -20.33 -17.78 -19.76
C GLU A 47 -19.67 -16.70 -20.65
N CYS A 48 -18.58 -17.02 -21.35
CA CYS A 48 -17.86 -16.06 -22.19
C CYS A 48 -18.64 -15.84 -23.49
N GLY A 49 -19.55 -14.86 -23.51
CA GLY A 49 -20.28 -14.49 -24.72
C GLY A 49 -19.40 -14.19 -25.96
N PRO A 50 -18.24 -13.54 -25.81
CA PRO A 50 -17.29 -13.34 -26.92
C PRO A 50 -16.47 -14.58 -27.33
N GLU A 51 -16.60 -15.71 -26.61
CA GLU A 51 -15.85 -16.94 -26.86
C GLU A 51 -14.30 -16.76 -26.83
N ALA A 52 -13.80 -15.81 -26.04
CA ALA A 52 -12.39 -15.41 -26.04
C ALA A 52 -11.45 -16.32 -25.23
N ILE A 53 -11.98 -17.33 -24.52
CA ILE A 53 -11.17 -18.18 -23.63
C ILE A 53 -10.75 -19.44 -24.38
N ASP A 54 -9.45 -19.57 -24.63
CA ASP A 54 -8.85 -20.77 -25.24
C ASP A 54 -7.86 -21.43 -24.26
N PHE A 55 -8.22 -22.60 -23.74
CA PHE A 55 -7.36 -23.37 -22.83
C PHE A 55 -6.24 -24.13 -23.55
N SER A 56 -6.24 -24.12 -24.89
CA SER A 56 -5.23 -24.79 -25.72
C SER A 56 -4.12 -23.86 -26.18
N LEU A 57 -4.19 -22.56 -25.86
CA LEU A 57 -3.21 -21.57 -26.26
C LEU A 57 -1.82 -21.95 -25.69
N PRO A 58 -0.81 -22.19 -26.55
CA PRO A 58 0.53 -22.54 -26.10
C PRO A 58 1.33 -21.29 -25.69
N ASP A 59 2.41 -21.50 -24.94
CA ASP A 59 3.42 -20.46 -24.73
C ASP A 59 4.12 -20.14 -26.07
N GLU A 60 4.38 -18.86 -26.33
CA GLU A 60 5.11 -18.38 -27.51
C GLU A 60 6.41 -17.67 -27.09
N GLU A 61 7.52 -17.99 -27.77
CA GLU A 61 8.78 -17.26 -27.64
C GLU A 61 8.93 -16.29 -28.82
N LEU A 62 9.22 -15.03 -28.53
CA LEU A 62 9.40 -13.97 -29.53
C LEU A 62 10.85 -13.50 -29.56
N ASP A 63 11.48 -13.62 -30.72
CA ASP A 63 12.80 -13.05 -30.99
C ASP A 63 12.65 -11.63 -31.52
N LEU A 64 12.93 -10.64 -30.67
CA LEU A 64 12.81 -9.21 -31.00
C LEU A 64 14.19 -8.54 -30.97
N GLN A 65 14.42 -7.64 -31.93
CA GLN A 65 15.65 -6.84 -32.03
C GLN A 65 15.36 -5.39 -31.66
N PHE A 66 16.17 -4.83 -30.75
CA PHE A 66 16.08 -3.44 -30.29
C PHE A 66 17.46 -2.79 -30.34
N ASP A 67 17.48 -1.48 -30.57
CA ASP A 67 18.73 -0.70 -30.51
C ASP A 67 19.12 -0.37 -29.05
N GLU A 68 18.14 -0.13 -28.19
CA GLU A 68 18.33 0.24 -26.78
C GLU A 68 17.29 -0.43 -25.87
N VAL A 69 17.67 -0.65 -24.60
CA VAL A 69 16.80 -1.20 -23.55
C VAL A 69 16.88 -0.31 -22.32
N VAL A 70 15.73 0.20 -21.86
CA VAL A 70 15.63 0.99 -20.64
C VAL A 70 15.13 0.10 -19.50
N ILE A 71 15.92 0.00 -18.44
CA ILE A 71 15.53 -0.75 -17.24
C ILE A 71 15.08 0.24 -16.17
N THR A 72 13.82 0.17 -15.79
CA THR A 72 13.30 0.91 -14.64
C THR A 72 13.28 -0.02 -13.42
N LYS A 73 13.79 0.45 -12.28
CA LYS A 73 13.80 -0.32 -11.02
C LYS A 73 12.40 -0.72 -10.57
N GLY A 74 11.38 0.02 -10.98
CA GLY A 74 10.02 -0.15 -10.50
C GLY A 74 9.96 -0.13 -8.97
N GLN A 75 8.83 -0.56 -8.43
CA GLN A 75 8.71 -0.91 -7.02
C GLN A 75 7.64 -1.98 -6.94
N ASP A 76 7.93 -3.06 -6.22
CA ASP A 76 6.94 -4.09 -5.89
C ASP A 76 6.49 -3.92 -4.44
N ASN A 77 5.42 -4.62 -4.08
CA ASN A 77 4.90 -4.73 -2.72
C ASN A 77 5.80 -5.61 -1.81
N ALA A 78 6.97 -6.03 -2.30
CA ALA A 78 7.96 -6.75 -1.52
C ALA A 78 8.77 -5.77 -0.66
N PHE A 79 8.71 -5.94 0.66
CA PHE A 79 9.45 -5.12 1.63
C PHE A 79 10.40 -5.96 2.50
N TYR A 80 11.34 -5.29 3.17
CA TYR A 80 12.16 -5.91 4.21
C TYR A 80 11.30 -6.45 5.35
N PRO A 81 11.64 -7.61 5.93
CA PRO A 81 10.84 -8.18 7.00
C PRO A 81 10.69 -7.16 8.12
N ILE A 82 9.45 -6.95 8.55
CA ILE A 82 9.13 -6.11 9.70
C ILE A 82 9.47 -6.92 10.96
N SER A 83 10.05 -6.29 11.98
CA SER A 83 10.29 -6.99 13.24
C SER A 83 8.97 -7.51 13.81
N ALA A 84 8.97 -8.75 14.30
CA ALA A 84 7.81 -9.34 14.95
C ALA A 84 7.40 -8.56 16.21
N GLU A 85 8.33 -7.83 16.84
CA GLU A 85 8.06 -6.97 17.99
C GLU A 85 7.12 -5.81 17.65
N LEU A 86 7.06 -5.38 16.38
CA LEU A 86 6.16 -4.30 15.94
C LEU A 86 4.72 -4.78 15.70
N GLY A 87 4.40 -6.04 15.99
CA GLY A 87 3.02 -6.55 16.01
C GLY A 87 2.40 -6.84 14.64
N PHE A 88 3.08 -6.48 13.54
CA PHE A 88 2.57 -6.76 12.19
C PHE A 88 2.45 -8.27 11.91
N GLY A 89 1.28 -8.69 11.42
CA GLY A 89 0.95 -10.10 11.21
C GLY A 89 0.46 -10.83 12.46
N THR A 90 0.58 -10.22 13.64
CA THR A 90 0.03 -10.72 14.91
C THR A 90 -1.29 -10.01 15.24
N TYR A 91 -1.33 -8.69 15.15
CA TYR A 91 -2.54 -7.88 15.40
C TYR A 91 -3.10 -7.34 14.08
N ALA A 92 -4.41 -7.50 13.86
CA ALA A 92 -5.05 -7.13 12.59
C ALA A 92 -5.09 -5.61 12.34
N ASP A 93 -5.06 -4.83 13.41
CA ASP A 93 -4.98 -3.37 13.53
C ASP A 93 -3.54 -2.85 13.58
N VAL A 94 -2.56 -3.70 13.26
CA VAL A 94 -1.22 -3.27 12.84
C VAL A 94 -1.10 -3.54 11.35
N ILE A 95 -1.09 -2.47 10.55
CA ILE A 95 -1.05 -2.53 9.09
C ILE A 95 0.20 -1.88 8.53
N THR A 96 0.51 -2.12 7.25
CA THR A 96 1.59 -1.41 6.55
C THR A 96 1.09 -0.09 5.96
N ASP A 97 2.03 0.82 5.67
CA ASP A 97 1.80 2.00 4.82
C ASP A 97 0.99 1.70 3.55
N LEU A 98 1.39 0.70 2.75
CA LEU A 98 0.65 0.36 1.52
C LEU A 98 -0.79 -0.13 1.77
N GLN A 99 -1.05 -0.80 2.90
CA GLN A 99 -2.41 -1.18 3.27
C GLN A 99 -3.22 0.04 3.70
N PHE A 100 -2.56 0.98 4.38
CA PHE A 100 -3.17 2.24 4.76
C PHE A 100 -3.45 3.13 3.55
N GLU A 101 -2.56 3.22 2.56
CA GLU A 101 -2.83 3.89 1.28
C GLU A 101 -4.09 3.31 0.60
N ARG A 102 -4.20 1.98 0.51
CA ARG A 102 -5.39 1.35 -0.06
C ARG A 102 -6.66 1.67 0.74
N MET A 103 -6.57 1.73 2.07
CA MET A 103 -7.67 2.16 2.95
C MET A 103 -8.02 3.64 2.72
N LEU A 104 -7.02 4.49 2.50
CA LEU A 104 -7.20 5.91 2.20
C LEU A 104 -7.63 6.15 0.74
N SER A 105 -7.64 5.16 -0.13
CA SER A 105 -8.07 5.36 -1.51
C SER A 105 -9.60 5.41 -1.62
N PRO A 106 -10.21 6.37 -2.36
CA PRO A 106 -11.65 6.37 -2.64
C PRO A 106 -12.12 5.14 -3.44
N THR A 107 -11.21 4.49 -4.16
CA THR A 107 -11.44 3.20 -4.85
C THR A 107 -10.83 2.03 -4.07
N GLY A 108 -10.54 2.28 -2.79
CA GLY A 108 -10.06 1.33 -1.81
C GLY A 108 -11.14 0.32 -1.38
N PRO A 109 -10.77 -0.76 -0.69
CA PRO A 109 -11.74 -1.70 -0.12
C PRO A 109 -12.64 -1.08 0.96
N THR A 110 -12.30 0.10 1.47
CA THR A 110 -13.05 0.83 2.49
C THR A 110 -13.63 2.15 1.98
N ASP A 111 -13.63 2.40 0.67
CA ASP A 111 -14.10 3.64 0.03
C ASP A 111 -13.50 4.92 0.66
N GLY A 112 -12.26 4.83 1.13
CA GLY A 112 -11.56 5.94 1.80
C GLY A 112 -11.83 6.06 3.30
N LEU A 113 -12.62 5.19 3.91
CA LEU A 113 -12.86 5.21 5.35
C LEU A 113 -11.65 4.67 6.12
N VAL A 114 -11.22 5.43 7.14
CA VAL A 114 -10.20 5.02 8.10
C VAL A 114 -10.86 4.18 9.19
N VAL A 115 -10.60 2.88 9.17
CA VAL A 115 -11.22 1.90 10.08
C VAL A 115 -10.21 0.86 10.53
N SER A 116 -10.38 0.35 11.75
CA SER A 116 -9.60 -0.77 12.24
C SER A 116 -9.98 -2.05 11.48
N PRO A 117 -9.02 -2.78 10.86
CA PRO A 117 -9.30 -4.06 10.21
C PRO A 117 -9.73 -5.17 11.17
N LEU A 118 -9.52 -4.99 12.49
CA LEU A 118 -9.91 -5.96 13.50
C LEU A 118 -11.43 -6.02 13.66
N ASN A 119 -12.08 -4.85 13.79
CA ASN A 119 -13.47 -4.74 14.22
C ASN A 119 -14.31 -3.73 13.41
N GLY A 120 -13.68 -2.93 12.53
CA GLY A 120 -14.34 -1.91 11.71
C GLY A 120 -14.54 -0.57 12.40
N ASP A 121 -14.06 -0.39 13.64
CA ASP A 121 -14.23 0.86 14.39
C ASP A 121 -13.38 1.99 13.81
N ILE A 122 -13.86 3.23 13.94
CA ILE A 122 -13.11 4.42 13.55
C ILE A 122 -12.10 4.75 14.66
N PRO A 123 -10.79 4.75 14.39
CA PRO A 123 -9.77 5.01 15.40
C PRO A 123 -9.83 6.48 15.85
N ARG A 124 -9.58 6.72 17.14
CA ARG A 124 -9.37 8.06 17.71
C ARG A 124 -7.89 8.39 17.83
N ARG A 125 -7.04 7.38 18.02
CA ARG A 125 -5.58 7.54 18.08
C ARG A 125 -4.90 6.60 17.08
N LEU A 126 -4.11 7.19 16.17
CA LEU A 126 -3.34 6.50 15.14
C LEU A 126 -1.85 6.66 15.42
N ALA A 127 -1.09 5.56 15.43
CA ALA A 127 0.38 5.65 15.38
C ALA A 127 0.87 5.36 13.97
N ILE A 128 1.85 6.12 13.50
CA ILE A 128 2.64 5.80 12.31
C ILE A 128 4.07 5.56 12.77
N ILE A 129 4.62 4.39 12.52
CA ILE A 129 5.94 3.99 13.03
C ILE A 129 6.87 3.55 11.91
N GLN A 130 8.14 3.91 12.00
CA GLN A 130 9.15 3.48 11.04
C GLN A 130 9.68 2.09 11.41
N ALA A 131 9.44 1.07 10.57
CA ALA A 131 10.16 -0.19 10.68
C ALA A 131 11.65 0.04 10.36
N ASP A 132 12.52 -0.82 10.92
CA ASP A 132 13.96 -0.79 10.70
C ASP A 132 14.34 -0.51 9.25
N SER A 133 14.80 0.73 8.99
CA SER A 133 15.15 1.14 7.64
C SER A 133 16.59 0.69 7.36
N LYS A 134 16.77 -0.26 6.45
CA LYS A 134 18.09 -0.55 5.86
C LYS A 134 18.55 0.49 4.82
N LYS A 135 17.73 1.52 4.60
CA LYS A 135 17.99 2.58 3.63
C LYS A 135 18.92 3.67 4.18
N ASP A 136 19.52 4.37 3.24
CA ASP A 136 20.21 5.63 3.43
C ASP A 136 19.24 6.74 3.87
N ASP A 137 19.79 7.93 4.11
CA ASP A 137 19.06 9.08 4.64
C ASP A 137 17.91 9.51 3.71
N ASP A 138 18.12 9.48 2.39
CA ASP A 138 17.13 9.83 1.37
C ASP A 138 15.94 8.87 1.36
N GLY A 139 16.23 7.56 1.43
CA GLY A 139 15.20 6.54 1.50
C GLY A 139 14.32 6.66 2.74
N ARG A 140 14.89 7.04 3.88
CA ARG A 140 14.16 7.30 5.12
C ARG A 140 13.38 8.61 5.07
N SER A 141 13.93 9.65 4.45
CA SER A 141 13.21 10.90 4.23
C SER A 141 11.91 10.65 3.43
N SER A 142 11.99 9.84 2.38
CA SER A 142 10.85 9.52 1.53
C SER A 142 9.74 8.76 2.26
N SER A 143 10.08 7.80 3.14
CA SER A 143 9.08 7.08 3.93
C SER A 143 8.43 7.97 4.99
N LEU A 144 9.19 8.89 5.61
CA LEU A 144 8.65 9.87 6.55
C LEU A 144 7.66 10.82 5.86
N VAL A 145 8.00 11.31 4.66
CA VAL A 145 7.08 12.15 3.87
C VAL A 145 5.82 11.39 3.48
N LEU A 146 5.91 10.10 3.13
CA LEU A 146 4.74 9.26 2.91
C LEU A 146 3.86 9.19 4.15
N GLY A 147 4.43 8.89 5.32
CA GLY A 147 3.68 8.82 6.57
C GLY A 147 3.02 10.15 6.97
N VAL A 148 3.68 11.28 6.73
CA VAL A 148 3.08 12.62 6.94
C VAL A 148 1.90 12.83 5.99
N ASN A 149 2.03 12.50 4.71
CA ASN A 149 0.93 12.66 3.75
C ASN A 149 -0.26 11.76 4.07
N GLU A 150 -0.02 10.52 4.46
CA GLU A 150 -1.07 9.60 4.92
C GLU A 150 -1.78 10.13 6.17
N ALA A 151 -1.02 10.70 7.13
CA ALA A 151 -1.60 11.34 8.31
C ALA A 151 -2.50 12.52 7.94
N ILE A 152 -2.07 13.40 7.02
CA ILE A 152 -2.88 14.54 6.56
C ILE A 152 -4.23 14.04 6.02
N ILE A 153 -4.22 13.02 5.16
CA ILE A 153 -5.44 12.48 4.55
C ILE A 153 -6.33 11.84 5.63
N ALA A 154 -5.76 11.12 6.60
CA ALA A 154 -6.52 10.52 7.68
C ALA A 154 -7.19 11.57 8.59
N LEU A 155 -6.44 12.63 8.93
CA LEU A 155 -6.91 13.75 9.76
C LEU A 155 -8.02 14.56 9.09
N ASP A 156 -7.98 14.70 7.77
CA ASP A 156 -9.05 15.36 6.99
C ASP A 156 -10.37 14.56 6.98
N ARG A 157 -10.28 13.23 7.18
CA ARG A 157 -11.44 12.31 7.09
C ARG A 157 -12.06 11.94 8.42
N VAL A 158 -11.30 12.04 9.50
CA VAL A 158 -11.74 11.61 10.83
C VAL A 158 -11.66 12.78 11.79
N ASP A 159 -12.83 13.34 12.10
CA ASP A 159 -12.96 14.41 13.09
C ASP A 159 -12.41 13.98 14.45
N GLY A 160 -11.45 14.75 14.97
CA GLY A 160 -10.87 14.52 16.29
C GLY A 160 -9.86 13.37 16.36
N LEU A 161 -9.40 12.84 15.22
CA LEU A 161 -8.28 11.91 15.18
C LEU A 161 -6.99 12.58 15.68
N GLU A 162 -6.27 11.88 16.56
CA GLU A 162 -4.90 12.23 16.94
C GLU A 162 -3.93 11.25 16.30
N THR A 163 -2.95 11.76 15.57
CA THR A 163 -1.91 10.95 14.92
C THR A 163 -0.54 11.23 15.54
N VAL A 164 0.22 10.17 15.85
CA VAL A 164 1.60 10.29 16.33
C VAL A 164 2.52 9.53 15.39
N LEU A 165 3.45 10.24 14.74
CA LEU A 165 4.49 9.64 13.92
C LEU A 165 5.76 9.48 14.75
N VAL A 166 6.17 8.22 14.99
CA VAL A 166 7.39 7.88 15.74
C VAL A 166 8.40 7.24 14.80
N ALA A 167 9.51 7.93 14.57
CA ALA A 167 10.56 7.44 13.70
C ALA A 167 11.91 8.12 13.97
N PRO A 168 13.04 7.43 13.75
CA PRO A 168 14.35 8.07 13.71
C PRO A 168 14.37 9.04 12.53
N LEU A 169 14.35 10.35 12.79
CA LEU A 169 14.22 11.34 11.73
C LEU A 169 15.55 11.48 10.96
N SER A 170 15.48 11.39 9.63
CA SER A 170 16.63 11.65 8.75
C SER A 170 17.07 13.11 8.82
N GLN A 171 18.34 13.38 8.50
CA GLN A 171 18.84 14.76 8.49
C GLN A 171 18.08 15.60 7.47
N ARG A 172 17.90 15.05 6.26
CA ARG A 172 17.15 15.71 5.20
C ARG A 172 15.72 16.05 5.62
N PHE A 173 15.02 15.13 6.29
CA PHE A 173 13.65 15.39 6.74
C PHE A 173 13.58 16.53 7.76
N LYS A 174 14.53 16.57 8.70
CA LYS A 174 14.64 17.65 9.69
C LYS A 174 14.83 19.03 9.05
N GLU A 175 15.65 19.09 8.01
CA GLU A 175 16.01 20.34 7.34
C GLU A 175 14.92 20.81 6.35
N GLU A 176 14.32 19.88 5.60
CA GLU A 176 13.41 20.21 4.49
C GLU A 176 11.92 20.19 4.86
N PHE A 177 11.48 19.30 5.75
CA PHE A 177 10.05 18.99 5.90
C PHE A 177 9.50 19.13 7.33
N LEU A 178 10.35 19.02 8.35
CA LEU A 178 9.88 18.96 9.75
C LEU A 178 9.10 20.20 10.18
N SER A 179 9.54 21.40 9.78
CA SER A 179 8.90 22.66 10.17
C SER A 179 7.48 22.82 9.62
N GLU A 180 7.20 22.26 8.44
CA GLU A 180 5.88 22.21 7.85
C GLU A 180 5.05 21.08 8.47
N ALA A 181 5.67 19.91 8.69
CA ALA A 181 5.00 18.77 9.30
C ALA A 181 4.50 19.06 10.73
N GLU A 182 5.26 19.81 11.53
CA GLU A 182 4.89 20.21 12.89
C GLU A 182 3.72 21.21 12.95
N GLN A 183 3.36 21.85 11.82
CA GLN A 183 2.22 22.77 11.75
C GLN A 183 0.88 22.06 11.48
N ILE A 184 0.92 20.77 11.14
CA ILE A 184 -0.27 19.98 10.83
C ILE A 184 -1.04 19.72 12.12
N SER A 185 -2.27 20.25 12.21
CA SER A 185 -3.12 20.07 13.38
C SER A 185 -3.52 18.60 13.55
N GLY A 186 -3.37 18.06 14.75
CA GLY A 186 -3.66 16.65 15.05
C GLY A 186 -2.52 15.68 14.76
N LEU A 187 -1.40 16.14 14.16
CA LEU A 187 -0.20 15.34 13.94
C LEU A 187 0.91 15.74 14.92
N LYS A 188 1.45 14.76 15.65
CA LYS A 188 2.65 14.90 16.49
C LYS A 188 3.80 14.09 15.88
N ILE A 189 4.90 14.76 15.55
CA ILE A 189 6.12 14.10 15.09
C ILE A 189 7.05 13.84 16.27
N VAL A 190 7.60 12.64 16.37
CA VAL A 190 8.52 12.20 17.43
C VAL A 190 9.77 11.61 16.81
N ASP A 191 10.90 12.27 17.03
CA ASP A 191 12.23 11.70 16.75
C ASP A 191 12.56 10.62 17.79
N GLY A 192 12.29 9.37 17.44
CA GLY A 192 12.39 8.23 18.34
C GLY A 192 12.34 6.89 17.61
N THR A 193 12.80 5.85 18.29
CA THR A 193 12.83 4.49 17.74
C THR A 193 11.68 3.67 18.33
N PRO A 194 10.78 3.12 17.51
CA PRO A 194 9.75 2.20 17.99
C PRO A 194 10.41 0.89 18.44
N ASP A 195 10.02 0.40 19.62
CA ASP A 195 10.61 -0.77 20.25
C ASP A 195 9.68 -1.98 20.16
N SER A 196 8.41 -1.83 20.55
CA SER A 196 7.41 -2.90 20.41
C SER A 196 5.97 -2.37 20.35
N VAL A 197 5.08 -3.19 19.78
CA VAL A 197 3.63 -3.02 19.85
C VAL A 197 3.07 -4.26 20.52
N GLU A 198 2.35 -4.07 21.61
CA GLU A 198 1.77 -5.14 22.42
C GLU A 198 0.29 -4.88 22.71
N ARG A 199 -0.48 -5.95 22.86
CA ARG A 199 -1.88 -5.87 23.30
C ARG A 199 -2.20 -7.02 24.24
N THR A 200 -3.01 -6.77 25.27
CA THR A 200 -3.40 -7.79 26.25
C THR A 200 -4.50 -8.72 25.74
N ASP A 201 -5.50 -8.16 25.04
CA ASP A 201 -6.64 -8.86 24.43
C ASP A 201 -7.25 -8.00 23.32
N ASP A 202 -8.17 -8.54 22.51
CA ASP A 202 -8.72 -7.84 21.34
C ASP A 202 -9.61 -6.62 21.66
N GLU A 203 -9.99 -6.40 22.93
CA GLU A 203 -10.77 -5.22 23.35
C GLU A 203 -9.85 -4.09 23.89
N ALA A 204 -8.59 -4.39 24.20
CA ALA A 204 -7.61 -3.43 24.67
C ALA A 204 -6.96 -2.64 23.51
N PRO A 205 -6.50 -1.39 23.76
CA PRO A 205 -5.74 -0.65 22.75
C PRO A 205 -4.36 -1.27 22.51
N LEU A 206 -3.78 -0.99 21.35
CA LEU A 206 -2.38 -1.30 21.02
C LEU A 206 -1.46 -0.40 21.85
N ILE A 207 -0.56 -1.00 22.60
CA ILE A 207 0.43 -0.30 23.41
C ILE A 207 1.74 -0.22 22.61
N LEU A 208 2.07 0.98 22.13
CA LEU A 208 3.33 1.27 21.46
C LEU A 208 4.37 1.71 22.50
N ARG A 209 5.47 0.97 22.57
CA ARG A 209 6.68 1.36 23.30
C ARG A 209 7.71 1.93 22.34
N TYR A 210 8.31 3.04 22.72
CA TYR A 210 9.34 3.68 21.91
C TYR A 210 10.34 4.47 22.77
N SER A 211 11.55 4.62 22.24
CA SER A 211 12.62 5.42 22.82
C SER A 211 12.69 6.80 22.17
N ALA A 212 12.51 7.86 22.96
CA ALA A 212 12.72 9.24 22.50
C ALA A 212 13.50 10.05 23.54
N LYS A 213 14.49 10.85 23.10
CA LYS A 213 15.32 11.69 23.99
C LYS A 213 15.97 10.92 25.15
N GLY A 214 16.32 9.65 24.93
CA GLY A 214 16.92 8.77 25.94
C GLY A 214 15.95 8.28 27.03
N GLN A 215 14.64 8.46 26.84
CA GLN A 215 13.61 7.96 27.73
C GLN A 215 12.69 7.00 26.97
N GLN A 216 12.28 5.94 27.67
CA GLN A 216 11.23 5.04 27.22
C GLN A 216 9.87 5.69 27.43
N GLN A 217 9.02 5.62 26.43
CA GLN A 217 7.65 6.10 26.43
C GLN A 217 6.72 4.96 26.07
N GLU A 218 5.52 4.99 26.61
CA GLU A 218 4.47 4.02 26.35
C GLU A 218 3.16 4.77 26.10
N GLU A 219 2.55 4.56 24.94
CA GLU A 219 1.31 5.22 24.53
C GLU A 219 0.34 4.22 23.90
N ALA A 220 -0.97 4.42 24.14
CA ALA A 220 -2.04 3.56 23.64
C ALA A 220 -2.66 4.09 22.34
N PHE A 221 -2.87 3.22 21.35
CA PHE A 221 -3.40 3.55 20.02
C PHE A 221 -4.48 2.55 19.59
N ASP A 222 -5.38 2.99 18.72
CA ASP A 222 -6.46 2.18 18.17
C ASP A 222 -6.06 1.52 16.83
N LEU A 223 -5.09 2.13 16.13
CA LEU A 223 -4.55 1.65 14.86
C LEU A 223 -3.06 2.01 14.78
N VAL A 224 -2.23 1.10 14.30
CA VAL A 224 -0.79 1.33 14.07
C VAL A 224 -0.46 1.05 12.60
N VAL A 225 0.20 2.00 11.96
CA VAL A 225 0.68 1.91 10.57
C VAL A 225 2.20 1.82 10.59
N VAL A 226 2.74 0.77 9.96
CA VAL A 226 4.17 0.52 9.87
C VAL A 226 4.68 0.97 8.50
N LEU A 227 5.54 1.99 8.48
CA LEU A 227 6.22 2.45 7.28
C LEU A 227 7.22 1.38 6.83
N THR A 228 7.01 0.85 5.63
CA THR A 228 7.80 -0.27 5.10
C THR A 228 8.99 0.21 4.29
N THR A 229 9.99 -0.67 4.16
CA THR A 229 11.13 -0.42 3.29
C THR A 229 11.02 -1.34 2.08
N PRO A 230 10.78 -0.83 0.86
CA PRO A 230 10.69 -1.67 -0.33
C PRO A 230 12.03 -2.32 -0.64
N LYS A 231 11.97 -3.54 -1.18
CA LYS A 231 13.11 -4.30 -1.69
C LYS A 231 13.16 -4.20 -3.21
N LEU A 232 14.37 -4.31 -3.74
CA LEU A 232 14.54 -4.65 -5.14
C LEU A 232 14.06 -6.07 -5.39
N LEU A 233 13.33 -6.24 -6.49
CA LEU A 233 12.89 -7.55 -6.97
C LEU A 233 14.09 -8.46 -7.24
N PRO A 234 14.09 -9.73 -6.78
CA PRO A 234 15.13 -10.69 -7.10
C PRO A 234 15.36 -10.85 -8.60
N GLU A 235 14.29 -10.75 -9.40
CA GLU A 235 14.35 -10.82 -10.86
C GLU A 235 15.13 -9.65 -11.46
N LEU A 236 14.96 -8.44 -10.92
CA LEU A 236 15.73 -7.26 -11.36
C LEU A 236 17.21 -7.41 -11.00
N VAL A 237 17.53 -7.90 -9.80
CA VAL A 237 18.92 -8.18 -9.42
C VAL A 237 19.54 -9.23 -10.35
N SER A 238 18.78 -10.26 -10.73
CA SER A 238 19.20 -11.28 -11.70
C SER A 238 19.41 -10.68 -13.10
N LEU A 239 18.49 -9.83 -13.55
CA LEU A 239 18.56 -9.14 -14.83
C LEU A 239 19.78 -8.22 -14.92
N GLY A 240 20.06 -7.44 -13.88
CA GLY A 240 21.25 -6.58 -13.81
C GLY A 240 22.54 -7.37 -13.98
N LYS A 241 22.65 -8.55 -13.34
CA LYS A 241 23.80 -9.45 -13.51
C LYS A 241 23.92 -9.99 -14.94
N ARG A 242 22.79 -10.32 -15.58
CA ARG A 242 22.79 -10.83 -16.97
C ARG A 242 23.18 -9.77 -17.99
N LEU A 243 22.87 -8.51 -17.69
CA LEU A 243 23.15 -7.37 -18.57
C LEU A 243 24.44 -6.62 -18.21
N ASP A 244 25.16 -7.05 -17.17
CA ASP A 244 26.34 -6.38 -16.61
C ASP A 244 26.08 -4.91 -16.23
N VAL A 245 24.90 -4.66 -15.63
CA VAL A 245 24.47 -3.34 -15.14
C VAL A 245 24.15 -3.42 -13.65
N THR A 246 24.65 -2.45 -12.87
CA THR A 246 24.31 -2.32 -11.46
C THR A 246 22.94 -1.68 -11.30
N ILE A 247 21.99 -2.43 -10.72
CA ILE A 247 20.65 -1.94 -10.36
C ILE A 247 20.64 -1.75 -8.84
N SER A 248 20.81 -0.51 -8.39
CA SER A 248 20.89 -0.14 -6.95
C SER A 248 19.62 0.51 -6.40
#